data_AF-A0A1H3JET0-F1
#
_entry.id   AF-A0A1H3JET0-F1
#
_cell.length_a   1.000
_cell.length_b   1.000
_cell.length_c   1.000
_cell.angle_alpha   90.00
_cell.angle_beta   90.00
_cell.angle_gamma   90.00
#
_symmetry.space_group_name_H-M   'P 1'
#
loop_
_entity.id
_entity.type
_entity.pdbx_description
1 polymer ?
#
loop_
_entity_poly.entity_id
_entity_poly.type
_entity_poly.pdbx_seq_one_letter_code
_entity_poly.pdbx_strand_id
1 'polypeptide(L)'
;MVDTVPENAVGPSVETLKDIFGVQKVPLASNFSDLIDIADTGRKAVGLSPAQDGVPGIGLQLDSSQKLAVRPKAESGVRVDGDGVGVIPDVSKGIKVDANGVGIVADSSKGIKVDVSGIGVDFGASLKVANGKLEVADSFAAPPSALSDGVDFNTVVPPAYRVGVYAVSNGSTYLNRPATANGLAGNAFLMMFSHGSSNSNDCTQIYFNAVGGMWLRAKHDGATVFTAWGRVNAVVADPAKGITVNDNVVGVNHGTSLTMANGKLEVAPNAGIPSGLIVMFSGAVIPAGWALCDGTGGRPDLRNRFILGGNLSEVSGRSSEVVDGAANNKSSTVNTSSSQPSIRVTVNPHTLTGSQIPGHNHLGGLQLTNYYNWGDLMSYYGSVRYGKPSGKTNVINANGHNDGLSTSVLSYTSTTGGGQAHSHGGSAEQSAHSHSVNTVPPYYILAFIMKL
;
A
#
# COMPACT_ATOMS: atom_id res chain seq x y z
N MET A 1 -11.57 90.90 18.74
CA MET A 1 -11.62 92.24 19.36
C MET A 1 -12.14 93.18 18.30
N VAL A 2 -13.41 93.57 18.41
CA VAL A 2 -14.01 94.57 17.51
C VAL A 2 -13.59 95.93 18.08
N ASP A 3 -12.73 96.63 17.36
CA ASP A 3 -12.33 97.99 17.66
C ASP A 3 -13.55 98.89 17.38
N THR A 4 -14.36 99.12 18.41
CA THR A 4 -15.49 100.04 18.35
C THR A 4 -14.96 101.44 18.62
N VAL A 5 -14.22 101.99 17.65
CA VAL A 5 -14.07 103.43 17.57
C VAL A 5 -15.46 103.98 17.27
N PRO A 6 -16.01 104.92 18.06
CA PRO A 6 -17.25 105.59 17.69
C PRO A 6 -16.98 106.28 16.35
N GLU A 7 -17.60 105.81 15.28
CA GLU A 7 -17.64 106.56 14.04
C GLU A 7 -18.45 107.83 14.31
N ASN A 8 -17.76 108.89 14.68
CA ASN A 8 -18.34 110.22 14.72
C ASN A 8 -18.82 110.52 13.29
N ALA A 9 -20.11 110.82 13.13
CA ALA A 9 -20.65 111.24 11.85
C ALA A 9 -19.83 112.42 11.30
N VAL A 10 -19.56 112.41 9.98
CA VAL A 10 -18.80 113.50 9.33
C VAL A 10 -19.69 114.75 9.27
N GLY A 11 -19.32 115.79 10.01
CA GLY A 11 -19.97 117.10 10.04
C GLY A 11 -21.30 117.19 10.82
N PRO A 12 -21.86 118.41 10.98
CA PRO A 12 -23.10 118.65 11.74
C PRO A 12 -24.37 118.29 10.95
N SER A 13 -25.54 118.25 11.61
CA SER A 13 -26.81 117.88 10.98
C SER A 13 -27.22 118.84 9.85
N VAL A 14 -28.11 118.39 8.94
CA VAL A 14 -28.62 119.21 7.83
C VAL A 14 -29.31 120.49 8.33
N GLU A 15 -30.08 120.41 9.41
CA GLU A 15 -30.77 121.55 10.02
C GLU A 15 -29.77 122.58 10.56
N THR A 16 -28.71 122.08 11.21
CA THR A 16 -27.63 122.91 11.76
C THR A 16 -26.86 123.60 10.64
N LEU A 17 -26.54 122.88 9.56
CA LEU A 17 -25.91 123.46 8.37
C LEU A 17 -26.80 124.53 7.72
N LYS A 18 -28.10 124.28 7.56
CA LYS A 18 -29.03 125.27 7.01
C LYS A 18 -29.15 126.52 7.88
N ASP A 19 -29.08 126.36 9.20
CA ASP A 19 -29.06 127.49 10.12
C ASP A 19 -27.76 128.28 10.02
N ILE A 20 -26.59 127.61 9.97
CA ILE A 20 -25.27 128.23 9.84
C ILE A 20 -25.10 128.96 8.51
N PHE A 21 -25.54 128.34 7.41
CA PHE A 21 -25.46 128.88 6.05
C PHE A 21 -26.72 129.64 5.62
N GLY A 22 -27.53 130.08 6.60
CA GLY A 22 -28.77 130.81 6.37
C GLY A 22 -28.57 132.23 5.83
N VAL A 23 -29.66 132.82 5.32
CA VAL A 23 -29.68 134.20 4.81
C VAL A 23 -29.19 135.17 5.89
N GLN A 24 -28.30 136.10 5.52
CA GLN A 24 -27.66 137.10 6.41
C GLN A 24 -26.76 136.54 7.53
N LYS A 25 -26.40 135.25 7.50
CA LYS A 25 -25.37 134.71 8.40
C LYS A 25 -24.00 134.67 7.71
N VAL A 26 -22.94 134.78 8.51
CA VAL A 26 -21.55 134.63 8.05
C VAL A 26 -21.01 133.31 8.62
N PRO A 27 -20.89 132.24 7.82
CA PRO A 27 -20.36 130.96 8.29
C PRO A 27 -18.90 131.09 8.70
N LEU A 28 -18.49 130.33 9.72
CA LEU A 28 -17.08 130.26 10.16
C LEU A 28 -16.28 129.33 9.25
N ALA A 29 -14.95 129.49 9.26
CA ALA A 29 -14.04 128.61 8.52
C ALA A 29 -14.22 127.12 8.88
N SER A 30 -14.50 126.81 10.16
CA SER A 30 -14.80 125.45 10.61
C SER A 30 -16.06 124.88 9.94
N ASN A 31 -17.08 125.72 9.68
CA ASN A 31 -18.30 125.27 9.02
C ASN A 31 -18.08 124.91 7.55
N PHE A 32 -17.17 125.62 6.87
CA PHE A 32 -16.73 125.24 5.54
C PHE A 32 -15.88 123.96 5.56
N SER A 33 -15.03 123.78 6.59
CA SER A 33 -14.28 122.53 6.77
C SER A 33 -15.22 121.32 6.89
N ASP A 34 -16.24 121.43 7.74
CA ASP A 34 -17.24 120.37 7.91
C ASP A 34 -17.95 120.04 6.59
N LEU A 35 -18.31 121.07 5.81
CA LEU A 35 -18.97 120.90 4.51
C LEU A 35 -18.03 120.24 3.47
N ILE A 36 -16.74 120.57 3.51
CA ILE A 36 -15.72 119.95 2.65
C ILE A 36 -15.55 118.48 3.00
N ASP A 37 -15.51 118.12 4.29
CA ASP A 37 -15.38 116.73 4.73
C ASP A 37 -16.62 115.89 4.34
N ILE A 38 -17.82 116.49 4.46
CA ILE A 38 -19.07 115.88 3.95
C ILE A 38 -19.00 115.67 2.42
N ALA A 39 -18.58 116.70 1.67
CA ALA A 39 -18.45 116.59 0.22
C ALA A 39 -17.35 115.60 -0.21
N ASP A 40 -16.26 115.52 0.56
CA ASP A 40 -15.17 114.55 0.36
C ASP A 40 -15.67 113.12 0.55
N THR A 41 -16.54 112.89 1.53
CA THR A 41 -17.22 111.60 1.74
C THR A 41 -18.04 111.20 0.52
N GLY A 42 -18.79 112.14 -0.07
CA GLY A 42 -19.57 111.92 -1.29
C GLY A 42 -18.71 111.52 -2.49
N ARG A 43 -17.65 112.29 -2.80
CA ARG A 43 -16.74 111.95 -3.90
C ARG A 43 -16.00 110.64 -3.66
N LYS A 44 -15.61 110.33 -2.41
CA LYS A 44 -14.98 109.05 -2.05
C LYS A 44 -15.90 107.86 -2.31
N ALA A 45 -17.18 107.98 -1.97
CA ALA A 45 -18.18 106.93 -2.17
C ALA A 45 -18.39 106.58 -3.65
N VAL A 46 -18.25 107.58 -4.54
CA VAL A 46 -18.36 107.38 -6.00
C VAL A 46 -17.00 107.27 -6.70
N GLY A 47 -15.88 107.10 -6.00
CA GLY A 47 -14.56 106.91 -6.63
C GLY A 47 -13.89 108.17 -7.22
N LEU A 48 -14.41 109.36 -6.92
CA LEU A 48 -14.00 110.64 -7.51
C LEU A 48 -13.16 111.53 -6.58
N SER A 49 -12.64 111.01 -5.46
CA SER A 49 -11.68 111.75 -4.63
C SER A 49 -10.31 111.85 -5.32
N PRO A 50 -9.52 112.92 -5.16
CA PRO A 50 -8.22 113.11 -5.82
C PRO A 50 -7.16 112.02 -5.55
N ALA A 51 -7.34 111.24 -4.49
CA ALA A 51 -6.49 110.09 -4.18
C ALA A 51 -6.97 108.78 -4.83
N GLN A 52 -8.09 108.79 -5.56
CA GLN A 52 -8.65 107.67 -6.32
C GLN A 52 -8.35 107.84 -7.81
N ASP A 53 -8.69 106.82 -8.61
CA ASP A 53 -8.43 106.79 -10.06
C ASP A 53 -9.34 107.74 -10.87
N GLY A 54 -10.31 108.39 -10.22
CA GLY A 54 -11.25 109.31 -10.86
C GLY A 54 -12.31 108.59 -11.72
N VAL A 55 -12.47 107.28 -11.57
CA VAL A 55 -13.46 106.47 -12.29
C VAL A 55 -14.50 105.97 -11.30
N PRO A 56 -15.80 106.27 -11.50
CA PRO A 56 -16.82 105.74 -10.61
C PRO A 56 -16.88 104.21 -10.62
N GLY A 57 -17.07 103.66 -9.41
CA GLY A 57 -17.28 102.23 -9.24
C GLY A 57 -18.48 101.75 -10.06
N ILE A 58 -18.28 100.66 -10.80
CA ILE A 58 -19.24 100.18 -11.80
C ILE A 58 -20.34 99.27 -11.23
N GLY A 59 -20.36 99.03 -9.92
CA GLY A 59 -21.33 98.16 -9.26
C GLY A 59 -22.67 98.83 -8.96
N LEU A 60 -22.73 100.16 -9.05
CA LEU A 60 -23.95 100.95 -8.88
C LEU A 60 -24.21 101.77 -10.15
N GLN A 61 -25.47 102.09 -10.40
CA GLN A 61 -25.92 102.94 -11.50
C GLN A 61 -27.08 103.82 -11.05
N LEU A 62 -27.38 104.87 -11.80
CA LEU A 62 -28.67 105.53 -11.69
C LEU A 62 -29.69 104.76 -12.55
N ASP A 63 -30.85 104.45 -11.98
CA ASP A 63 -31.97 103.88 -12.72
C ASP A 63 -32.63 104.93 -13.63
N SER A 64 -33.67 104.54 -14.37
CA SER A 64 -34.41 105.46 -15.26
C SER A 64 -35.09 106.62 -14.53
N SER A 65 -35.23 106.53 -13.21
CA SER A 65 -35.77 107.58 -12.33
C SER A 65 -34.68 108.40 -11.63
N GLN A 66 -33.42 108.26 -12.05
CA GLN A 66 -32.26 108.91 -11.46
C GLN A 66 -32.00 108.54 -9.99
N LYS A 67 -32.41 107.34 -9.56
CA LYS A 67 -32.12 106.80 -8.23
C LYS A 67 -30.95 105.83 -8.28
N LEU A 68 -30.13 105.82 -7.24
CA LEU A 68 -29.01 104.90 -7.11
C LEU A 68 -29.52 103.46 -6.94
N ALA A 69 -29.07 102.55 -7.80
CA ALA A 69 -29.42 101.13 -7.81
C ALA A 69 -28.18 100.26 -8.05
N VAL A 70 -28.25 98.99 -7.65
CA VAL A 70 -27.21 98.00 -8.00
C VAL A 70 -27.25 97.74 -9.50
N ARG A 71 -26.08 97.67 -10.14
CA ARG A 71 -25.93 97.31 -11.54
C ARG A 71 -25.57 95.82 -11.67
N PRO A 72 -26.54 94.92 -11.92
CA PRO A 72 -26.21 93.52 -12.17
C PRO A 72 -25.49 93.40 -13.52
N LYS A 73 -24.51 92.50 -13.61
CA LYS A 73 -23.93 92.14 -14.91
C LYS A 73 -25.01 91.41 -15.73
N ALA A 74 -25.09 91.68 -17.04
CA ALA A 74 -26.00 90.93 -17.90
C ALA A 74 -25.75 89.42 -17.77
N GLU A 75 -26.82 88.62 -17.72
CA GLU A 75 -26.77 87.15 -17.64
C GLU A 75 -26.06 86.59 -16.39
N SER A 76 -26.00 87.36 -15.30
CA SER A 76 -25.30 86.96 -14.06
C SER A 76 -26.18 86.31 -12.99
N GLY A 77 -27.45 86.03 -13.29
CA GLY A 77 -28.38 85.40 -12.34
C GLY A 77 -28.86 86.31 -11.20
N VAL A 78 -28.57 87.61 -11.26
CA VAL A 78 -29.09 88.62 -10.32
C VAL A 78 -30.06 89.53 -11.07
N ARG A 79 -31.23 89.79 -10.48
CA ARG A 79 -32.18 90.81 -10.92
C ARG A 79 -32.16 92.00 -9.98
N VAL A 80 -32.36 93.19 -10.53
CA VAL A 80 -32.60 94.41 -9.77
C VAL A 80 -33.86 95.05 -10.35
N ASP A 81 -34.91 95.14 -9.55
CA ASP A 81 -36.24 95.63 -9.94
C ASP A 81 -36.87 96.48 -8.82
N GLY A 82 -38.16 96.81 -8.96
CA GLY A 82 -38.90 97.62 -7.99
C GLY A 82 -39.04 96.98 -6.60
N ASP A 83 -38.82 95.67 -6.49
CA ASP A 83 -38.86 94.92 -5.23
C ASP A 83 -37.45 94.78 -4.60
N GLY A 84 -36.40 95.27 -5.28
CA GLY A 84 -35.02 95.29 -4.80
C GLY A 84 -34.09 94.38 -5.60
N VAL A 85 -33.14 93.74 -4.90
CA VAL A 85 -32.13 92.86 -5.50
C VAL A 85 -32.49 91.41 -5.21
N GLY A 86 -32.56 90.56 -6.24
CA GLY A 86 -32.93 89.14 -6.11
C GLY A 86 -32.12 88.22 -7.02
N VAL A 87 -32.22 86.91 -6.78
CA VAL A 87 -31.63 85.87 -7.63
C VAL A 87 -32.66 85.41 -8.66
N ILE A 88 -32.20 85.17 -9.89
CA ILE A 88 -32.98 84.59 -10.98
C ILE A 88 -32.67 83.08 -11.03
N PRO A 89 -33.56 82.18 -10.53
CA PRO A 89 -33.35 80.75 -10.69
C PRO A 89 -33.64 80.29 -12.12
N ASP A 90 -32.84 79.35 -12.63
CA ASP A 90 -33.24 78.54 -13.79
C ASP A 90 -34.19 77.43 -13.30
N VAL A 91 -35.49 77.65 -13.51
CA VAL A 91 -36.55 76.73 -13.09
C VAL A 91 -36.46 75.35 -13.75
N SER A 92 -35.69 75.20 -14.83
CA SER A 92 -35.41 73.91 -15.46
C SER A 92 -34.29 73.10 -14.78
N LYS A 93 -33.54 73.72 -13.86
CA LYS A 93 -32.35 73.14 -13.22
C LYS A 93 -32.56 72.77 -11.75
N GLY A 94 -33.82 72.76 -11.28
CA GLY A 94 -34.15 72.32 -9.92
C GLY A 94 -33.68 73.27 -8.82
N ILE A 95 -33.41 74.54 -9.13
CA ILE A 95 -33.15 75.59 -8.12
C ILE A 95 -34.44 76.37 -7.89
N LYS A 96 -34.76 76.65 -6.63
CA LYS A 96 -35.90 77.48 -6.22
C LYS A 96 -35.44 78.65 -5.37
N VAL A 97 -36.00 79.83 -5.64
CA VAL A 97 -35.86 81.04 -4.81
C VAL A 97 -37.23 81.40 -4.30
N ASP A 98 -37.39 81.46 -2.97
CA ASP A 98 -38.64 81.90 -2.32
C ASP A 98 -38.35 82.69 -1.03
N ALA A 99 -39.39 83.00 -0.25
CA ALA A 99 -39.27 83.76 0.99
C ALA A 99 -38.36 83.09 2.05
N ASN A 100 -38.06 81.80 1.92
CA ASN A 100 -37.16 81.05 2.80
C ASN A 100 -35.71 81.03 2.27
N GLY A 101 -35.43 81.61 1.10
CA GLY A 101 -34.09 81.72 0.52
C GLY A 101 -33.92 80.98 -0.81
N VAL A 102 -32.70 80.53 -1.09
CA VAL A 102 -32.31 79.82 -2.32
C VAL A 102 -32.01 78.36 -1.98
N GLY A 103 -32.65 77.40 -2.65
CA GLY A 103 -32.49 75.97 -2.37
C GLY A 103 -32.70 75.05 -3.58
N ILE A 104 -32.43 73.76 -3.39
CA ILE A 104 -32.63 72.70 -4.40
C ILE A 104 -34.01 72.07 -4.24
N VAL A 105 -34.71 71.85 -5.34
CA VAL A 105 -35.97 71.11 -5.40
C VAL A 105 -35.65 69.62 -5.53
N ALA A 106 -35.88 68.86 -4.46
CA ALA A 106 -35.79 67.41 -4.50
C ALA A 106 -37.02 66.80 -5.15
N ASP A 107 -36.83 65.81 -6.03
CA ASP A 107 -37.90 64.95 -6.54
C ASP A 107 -37.81 63.60 -5.84
N SER A 108 -38.72 63.35 -4.89
CA SER A 108 -38.73 62.13 -4.09
C SER A 108 -38.95 60.85 -4.92
N SER A 109 -39.43 60.98 -6.17
CA SER A 109 -39.54 59.84 -7.08
C SER A 109 -38.22 59.45 -7.75
N LYS A 110 -37.21 60.33 -7.71
CA LYS A 110 -35.90 60.15 -8.35
C LYS A 110 -34.80 59.75 -7.36
N GLY A 111 -35.16 59.42 -6.13
CA GLY A 111 -34.23 58.90 -5.12
C GLY A 111 -33.19 59.92 -4.63
N ILE A 112 -33.50 61.22 -4.67
CA ILE A 112 -32.68 62.28 -4.08
C ILE A 112 -33.43 62.91 -2.90
N LYS A 113 -32.75 63.08 -1.78
CA LYS A 113 -33.25 63.75 -0.58
C LYS A 113 -32.43 65.01 -0.30
N VAL A 114 -33.13 66.09 0.08
CA VAL A 114 -32.53 67.37 0.48
C VAL A 114 -33.08 67.73 1.85
N ASP A 115 -32.21 67.93 2.84
CA ASP A 115 -32.58 68.40 4.18
C ASP A 115 -31.48 69.29 4.79
N VAL A 116 -31.64 69.67 6.06
CA VAL A 116 -30.69 70.55 6.77
C VAL A 116 -29.26 69.96 6.86
N SER A 117 -29.10 68.67 6.63
CA SER A 117 -27.81 67.95 6.63
C SER A 117 -27.15 67.93 5.25
N GLY A 118 -27.84 68.38 4.19
CA GLY A 118 -27.32 68.47 2.83
C GLY A 118 -28.15 67.71 1.80
N ILE A 119 -27.48 67.30 0.71
CA ILE A 119 -28.08 66.61 -0.45
C ILE A 119 -27.52 65.19 -0.51
N GLY A 120 -28.39 64.18 -0.64
CA GLY A 120 -27.98 62.77 -0.70
C GLY A 120 -28.93 61.88 -1.48
N VAL A 121 -28.53 60.62 -1.65
CA VAL A 121 -29.38 59.56 -2.23
C VAL A 121 -30.36 59.07 -1.17
N ASP A 122 -31.64 58.94 -1.53
CA ASP A 122 -32.63 58.22 -0.74
C ASP A 122 -32.46 56.71 -1.00
N PHE A 123 -31.76 56.05 -0.08
CA PHE A 123 -31.38 54.66 -0.20
C PHE A 123 -32.48 53.67 0.26
N GLY A 124 -33.58 54.16 0.84
CA GLY A 124 -34.68 53.33 1.35
C GLY A 124 -34.20 52.17 2.22
N ALA A 125 -34.81 51.00 2.07
CA ALA A 125 -34.42 49.77 2.77
C ALA A 125 -33.46 48.87 1.97
N SER A 126 -33.18 49.20 0.70
CA SER A 126 -32.46 48.35 -0.24
C SER A 126 -30.98 48.72 -0.37
N LEU A 127 -30.61 49.94 -0.01
CA LEU A 127 -29.25 50.45 -0.05
C LEU A 127 -28.86 50.99 1.33
N LYS A 128 -27.56 51.05 1.62
CA LYS A 128 -26.99 51.62 2.85
C LYS A 128 -25.73 52.42 2.55
N VAL A 129 -25.36 53.35 3.41
CA VAL A 129 -24.04 53.99 3.37
C VAL A 129 -23.18 53.39 4.47
N ALA A 130 -22.08 52.74 4.10
CA ALA A 130 -21.10 52.18 5.04
C ALA A 130 -19.69 52.65 4.65
N ASN A 131 -18.91 53.12 5.63
CA ASN A 131 -17.56 53.64 5.41
C ASN A 131 -17.45 54.68 4.28
N GLY A 132 -18.49 55.51 4.11
CA GLY A 132 -18.55 56.53 3.06
C GLY A 132 -18.84 56.01 1.65
N LYS A 133 -19.21 54.73 1.48
CA LYS A 133 -19.61 54.13 0.21
C LYS A 133 -21.08 53.76 0.22
N LEU A 134 -21.74 53.92 -0.93
CA LEU A 134 -23.08 53.39 -1.15
C LEU A 134 -22.97 51.89 -1.44
N GLU A 135 -23.65 51.08 -0.65
CA GLU A 135 -23.65 49.63 -0.71
C GLU A 135 -25.10 49.11 -0.75
N VAL A 136 -25.26 47.84 -1.13
CA VAL A 136 -26.55 47.15 -1.02
C VAL A 136 -26.82 46.83 0.46
N ALA A 137 -28.05 47.07 0.92
CA ALA A 137 -28.44 46.80 2.29
C ALA A 137 -28.39 45.29 2.59
N ASP A 138 -28.05 44.94 3.84
CA ASP A 138 -27.96 43.55 4.29
C ASP A 138 -29.31 42.81 4.24
N SER A 139 -30.41 43.53 4.03
CA SER A 139 -31.76 43.03 3.79
C SER A 139 -32.01 42.55 2.35
N PHE A 140 -31.20 42.98 1.37
CA PHE A 140 -31.32 42.58 -0.03
C PHE A 140 -30.47 41.34 -0.35
N ALA A 141 -29.41 41.11 0.41
CA ALA A 141 -28.86 39.77 0.55
C ALA A 141 -29.77 39.00 1.50
N ALA A 142 -30.49 37.99 1.00
CA ALA A 142 -31.16 37.05 1.90
C ALA A 142 -30.13 36.62 2.97
N PRO A 143 -30.42 36.78 4.27
CA PRO A 143 -29.48 36.38 5.31
C PRO A 143 -29.13 34.91 5.07
N PRO A 144 -27.89 34.46 5.33
CA PRO A 144 -27.52 33.06 5.12
C PRO A 144 -28.43 32.05 5.84
N SER A 145 -29.16 32.48 6.86
CA SER A 145 -30.21 31.70 7.55
C SER A 145 -31.48 31.47 6.71
N ALA A 146 -31.67 32.18 5.60
CA ALA A 146 -32.72 31.98 4.60
C ALA A 146 -32.22 31.18 3.38
N LEU A 147 -30.91 30.90 3.27
CA LEU A 147 -30.33 30.00 2.27
C LEU A 147 -30.45 28.51 2.66
N SER A 148 -31.25 28.19 3.69
CA SER A 148 -31.56 26.80 4.05
C SER A 148 -32.38 26.10 2.96
N ASP A 149 -33.18 26.85 2.21
CA ASP A 149 -33.87 26.37 1.02
C ASP A 149 -33.28 27.11 -0.19
N GLY A 150 -32.79 26.34 -1.16
CA GLY A 150 -31.88 26.80 -2.22
C GLY A 150 -32.32 28.05 -2.98
N VAL A 151 -31.36 28.67 -3.67
CA VAL A 151 -31.58 29.82 -4.56
C VAL A 151 -32.67 29.47 -5.57
N ASP A 152 -33.87 30.02 -5.37
CA ASP A 152 -34.94 29.93 -6.36
C ASP A 152 -34.67 30.94 -7.48
N PHE A 153 -34.05 30.46 -8.57
CA PHE A 153 -33.81 31.24 -9.78
C PHE A 153 -35.11 31.63 -10.53
N ASN A 154 -36.31 31.29 -10.01
CA ASN A 154 -37.59 31.71 -10.59
C ASN A 154 -37.76 33.22 -10.74
N THR A 155 -37.02 34.04 -9.99
CA THR A 155 -37.20 35.49 -9.96
C THR A 155 -36.26 36.28 -10.87
N VAL A 156 -35.27 35.65 -11.53
CA VAL A 156 -34.20 36.38 -12.24
C VAL A 156 -33.99 35.96 -13.71
N VAL A 157 -34.47 34.80 -14.18
CA VAL A 157 -34.18 34.31 -15.55
C VAL A 157 -35.47 33.97 -16.35
N PRO A 158 -35.62 34.45 -17.60
CA PRO A 158 -36.80 34.20 -18.44
C PRO A 158 -37.06 32.71 -18.74
N PRO A 159 -38.32 32.32 -19.07
CA PRO A 159 -38.79 30.92 -19.03
C PRO A 159 -38.12 29.92 -19.99
N ALA A 160 -37.43 30.38 -21.05
CA ALA A 160 -37.08 29.52 -22.18
C ALA A 160 -35.82 28.65 -22.01
N TYR A 161 -34.96 28.91 -21.02
CA TYR A 161 -33.72 28.13 -20.81
C TYR A 161 -33.37 28.08 -19.33
N ARG A 162 -33.86 27.07 -18.61
CA ARG A 162 -33.56 26.88 -17.18
C ARG A 162 -32.57 25.71 -17.00
N VAL A 163 -31.36 26.03 -16.55
CA VAL A 163 -30.47 25.10 -15.84
C VAL A 163 -30.35 25.65 -14.43
N GLY A 164 -31.08 25.06 -13.48
CA GLY A 164 -31.04 25.44 -12.07
C GLY A 164 -30.12 24.49 -11.29
N VAL A 165 -29.35 25.04 -10.36
CA VAL A 165 -28.54 24.32 -9.38
C VAL A 165 -29.14 24.61 -8.01
N TYR A 166 -29.87 23.66 -7.44
CA TYR A 166 -30.43 23.79 -6.09
C TYR A 166 -29.54 23.06 -5.09
N ALA A 167 -28.90 23.81 -4.19
CA ALA A 167 -28.33 23.28 -2.95
C ALA A 167 -29.39 23.39 -1.85
N VAL A 168 -29.85 22.27 -1.30
CA VAL A 168 -30.84 22.25 -0.21
C VAL A 168 -30.11 21.94 1.10
N SER A 169 -30.26 22.80 2.09
CA SER A 169 -29.73 22.63 3.44
C SER A 169 -30.89 22.21 4.38
N ASN A 170 -30.97 20.90 4.65
CA ASN A 170 -31.83 20.21 5.64
C ASN A 170 -33.15 20.90 6.08
N GLY A 171 -34.28 20.41 5.57
CA GLY A 171 -35.61 20.68 6.13
C GLY A 171 -36.77 20.04 5.34
N SER A 172 -36.64 19.95 4.02
CA SER A 172 -37.70 19.35 3.18
C SER A 172 -37.63 17.82 3.13
N THR A 173 -38.64 17.17 3.69
CA THR A 173 -38.87 15.72 3.60
C THR A 173 -39.28 15.34 2.18
N TYR A 174 -38.31 14.95 1.34
CA TYR A 174 -38.63 14.18 0.13
C TYR A 174 -38.93 12.72 0.52
N LEU A 175 -40.11 12.24 0.15
CA LEU A 175 -40.72 10.96 0.55
C LEU A 175 -39.99 9.68 0.05
N ASN A 176 -38.73 9.75 -0.40
CA ASN A 176 -38.00 8.59 -0.95
C ASN A 176 -36.48 8.79 -0.90
N ARG A 177 -35.94 9.14 0.26
CA ARG A 177 -34.49 9.16 0.53
C ARG A 177 -34.06 7.80 1.08
N PRO A 178 -32.90 7.24 0.69
CA PRO A 178 -32.33 6.11 1.41
C PRO A 178 -32.09 6.54 2.86
N ALA A 179 -32.82 5.94 3.79
CA ALA A 179 -32.66 6.21 5.21
C ALA A 179 -31.27 5.70 5.62
N THR A 180 -30.32 6.61 5.78
CA THR A 180 -29.15 6.34 6.62
C THR A 180 -29.15 7.35 7.75
N ALA A 181 -28.92 6.78 8.92
CA ALA A 181 -29.29 7.24 10.24
C ALA A 181 -28.96 8.71 10.54
N ASN A 182 -29.86 9.31 11.33
CA ASN A 182 -29.60 10.35 12.32
C ASN A 182 -28.90 11.62 11.82
N GLY A 183 -29.68 12.65 11.49
CA GLY A 183 -29.39 14.02 11.94
C GLY A 183 -28.01 14.66 11.67
N LEU A 184 -27.19 14.13 10.77
CA LEU A 184 -25.88 14.70 10.48
C LEU A 184 -26.01 15.85 9.48
N ALA A 185 -25.70 17.07 9.95
CA ALA A 185 -25.47 18.25 9.13
C ALA A 185 -24.32 17.99 8.14
N GLY A 186 -24.45 18.46 6.89
CA GLY A 186 -23.36 18.41 5.89
C GLY A 186 -23.62 17.60 4.62
N ASN A 187 -24.85 17.15 4.36
CA ASN A 187 -25.17 16.51 3.08
C ASN A 187 -25.37 17.58 1.99
N ALA A 188 -24.72 17.40 0.83
CA ALA A 188 -24.89 18.28 -0.32
C ALA A 188 -25.82 17.61 -1.34
N PHE A 189 -26.85 18.33 -1.73
CA PHE A 189 -27.80 17.89 -2.75
C PHE A 189 -27.70 18.82 -3.95
N LEU A 190 -27.64 18.26 -5.15
CA LEU A 190 -27.63 18.98 -6.40
C LEU A 190 -28.73 18.41 -7.29
N MET A 191 -29.78 19.18 -7.52
CA MET A 191 -30.76 18.86 -8.56
C MET A 191 -30.56 19.76 -9.76
N MET A 192 -30.35 19.14 -10.91
CA MET A 192 -30.25 19.78 -12.22
C MET A 192 -31.52 19.48 -13.00
N PHE A 193 -32.13 20.51 -13.58
CA PHE A 193 -33.30 20.37 -14.44
C PHE A 193 -32.94 20.81 -15.86
N SER A 194 -33.56 20.18 -16.85
CA SER A 194 -33.64 20.71 -18.20
C SER A 194 -35.12 20.83 -18.60
N HIS A 195 -35.56 22.03 -18.92
CA HIS A 195 -36.93 22.27 -19.37
C HIS A 195 -36.96 22.31 -20.90
N GLY A 196 -37.56 21.30 -21.52
CA GLY A 196 -37.87 21.29 -22.95
C GLY A 196 -39.24 21.92 -23.23
N SER A 197 -39.53 22.25 -24.49
CA SER A 197 -40.79 22.88 -24.94
C SER A 197 -42.07 22.03 -24.73
N SER A 198 -41.95 20.83 -24.16
CA SER A 198 -43.01 19.84 -23.98
C SER A 198 -43.47 19.66 -22.52
N ASN A 199 -43.10 20.55 -21.60
CA ASN A 199 -43.39 20.44 -20.15
C ASN A 199 -42.79 19.18 -19.47
N SER A 200 -41.88 18.45 -20.13
CA SER A 200 -41.16 17.32 -19.52
C SER A 200 -40.16 17.82 -18.48
N ASN A 201 -40.34 17.42 -17.22
CA ASN A 201 -39.42 17.74 -16.14
C ASN A 201 -38.30 16.70 -16.07
N ASP A 202 -37.36 16.80 -17.00
CA ASP A 202 -36.15 16.00 -16.94
C ASP A 202 -35.28 16.53 -15.81
N CYS A 203 -35.01 15.69 -14.81
CA CYS A 203 -34.15 16.07 -13.70
C CYS A 203 -33.09 15.01 -13.42
N THR A 204 -31.86 15.46 -13.24
CA THR A 204 -30.77 14.66 -12.68
C THR A 204 -30.53 15.14 -11.27
N GLN A 205 -30.62 14.22 -10.32
CA GLN A 205 -30.38 14.49 -8.90
C GLN A 205 -29.10 13.78 -8.50
N ILE A 206 -28.18 14.55 -7.91
CA ILE A 206 -26.93 14.10 -7.33
C ILE A 206 -27.01 14.36 -5.84
N TYR A 207 -26.71 13.33 -5.05
CA TYR A 207 -26.74 13.40 -3.61
C TYR A 207 -25.40 12.92 -3.05
N PHE A 208 -24.74 13.78 -2.28
CA PHE A 208 -23.54 13.45 -1.53
C PHE A 208 -23.91 13.34 -0.05
N ASN A 209 -23.63 12.20 0.56
CA ASN A 209 -23.77 12.06 2.01
C ASN A 209 -22.49 12.53 2.74
N ALA A 210 -22.63 12.85 4.02
CA ALA A 210 -21.52 13.31 4.87
C ALA A 210 -20.40 12.28 5.07
N VAL A 211 -20.62 11.01 4.69
CA VAL A 211 -19.64 9.91 4.78
C VAL A 211 -18.98 9.59 3.41
N GLY A 212 -19.09 10.49 2.43
CA GLY A 212 -18.37 10.41 1.14
C GLY A 212 -19.04 9.58 0.04
N GLY A 213 -20.25 9.07 0.26
CA GLY A 213 -21.03 8.34 -0.74
C GLY A 213 -21.78 9.28 -1.69
N MET A 214 -21.59 9.10 -3.00
CA MET A 214 -22.36 9.77 -4.06
C MET A 214 -23.48 8.88 -4.56
N TRP A 215 -24.66 9.45 -4.75
CA TRP A 215 -25.83 8.79 -5.29
C TRP A 215 -26.38 9.60 -6.45
N LEU A 216 -26.82 8.90 -7.50
CA LEU A 216 -27.42 9.51 -8.69
C LEU A 216 -28.81 8.93 -8.92
N ARG A 217 -29.71 9.77 -9.39
CA ARG A 217 -30.93 9.34 -10.09
C ARG A 217 -31.28 10.33 -11.17
N ALA A 218 -31.93 9.86 -12.23
CA ALA A 218 -32.44 10.71 -13.28
C ALA A 218 -33.89 10.35 -13.55
N LYS A 219 -34.76 11.35 -13.65
CA LYS A 219 -36.15 11.17 -14.08
C LYS A 219 -36.32 11.81 -15.45
N HIS A 220 -36.97 11.10 -16.36
CA HIS A 220 -37.46 11.59 -17.65
C HIS A 220 -38.94 11.23 -17.73
N ASP A 221 -39.79 12.18 -18.15
CA ASP A 221 -41.23 11.97 -18.19
C ASP A 221 -41.60 11.05 -19.37
N GLY A 222 -41.73 9.74 -19.09
CA GLY A 222 -42.23 8.76 -20.07
C GLY A 222 -41.30 7.59 -20.44
N ALA A 223 -40.07 7.50 -19.93
CA ALA A 223 -39.21 6.32 -20.14
C ALA A 223 -38.48 5.91 -18.85
N THR A 224 -38.19 4.61 -18.71
CA THR A 224 -37.47 4.00 -17.58
C THR A 224 -36.02 4.47 -17.53
N VAL A 225 -35.80 5.69 -17.07
CA VAL A 225 -34.49 6.21 -16.67
C VAL A 225 -34.46 6.19 -15.14
N PHE A 226 -33.37 5.65 -14.57
CA PHE A 226 -33.09 5.36 -13.15
C PHE A 226 -34.08 5.98 -12.13
N THR A 227 -35.24 5.35 -11.97
CA THR A 227 -36.30 5.84 -11.07
C THR A 227 -35.93 5.68 -9.60
N ALA A 228 -35.04 4.73 -9.28
CA ALA A 228 -34.47 4.50 -7.95
C ALA A 228 -33.07 5.13 -7.80
N TRP A 229 -32.70 5.47 -6.58
CA TRP A 229 -31.36 5.96 -6.25
C TRP A 229 -30.30 4.87 -6.50
N GLY A 230 -29.37 5.12 -7.43
CA GLY A 230 -28.20 4.29 -7.64
C GLY A 230 -27.00 4.86 -6.90
N ARG A 231 -26.32 4.04 -6.11
CA ARG A 231 -25.03 4.42 -5.51
C ARG A 231 -23.98 4.46 -6.60
N VAL A 232 -23.21 5.54 -6.67
CA VAL A 232 -22.03 5.61 -7.53
C VAL A 232 -20.85 5.16 -6.71
N ASN A 233 -20.45 3.91 -6.91
CA ASN A 233 -19.22 3.42 -6.35
C ASN A 233 -18.06 3.92 -7.24
N ALA A 234 -17.03 4.52 -6.64
CA ALA A 234 -15.80 4.89 -7.35
C ALA A 234 -15.06 3.64 -7.90
N VAL A 235 -15.34 2.47 -7.31
CA VAL A 235 -14.79 1.18 -7.69
C VAL A 235 -15.93 0.25 -8.08
N VAL A 236 -15.90 -0.26 -9.31
CA VAL A 236 -16.78 -1.35 -9.74
C VAL A 236 -16.15 -2.65 -9.25
N ALA A 237 -16.69 -3.22 -8.18
CA ALA A 237 -16.33 -4.58 -7.77
C ALA A 237 -17.04 -5.58 -8.67
N ASP A 238 -16.29 -6.61 -9.11
CA ASP A 238 -16.84 -7.82 -9.66
C ASP A 238 -16.85 -8.89 -8.55
N PRO A 239 -18.01 -9.20 -7.96
CA PRO A 239 -18.09 -10.18 -6.87
C PRO A 239 -17.57 -11.57 -7.28
N ALA A 240 -17.63 -11.92 -8.57
CA ALA A 240 -17.12 -13.19 -9.08
C ALA A 240 -15.58 -13.25 -9.04
N LYS A 241 -14.90 -12.10 -8.99
CA LYS A 241 -13.44 -11.98 -8.82
C LYS A 241 -13.01 -11.85 -7.36
N GLY A 242 -13.94 -12.05 -6.42
CA GLY A 242 -13.64 -12.03 -4.99
C GLY A 242 -13.36 -10.64 -4.42
N ILE A 243 -13.77 -9.56 -5.10
CA ILE A 243 -13.70 -8.19 -4.56
C ILE A 243 -15.10 -7.77 -4.13
N THR A 244 -15.22 -7.26 -2.90
CA THR A 244 -16.47 -6.72 -2.34
C THR A 244 -16.27 -5.27 -1.97
N VAL A 245 -17.20 -4.39 -2.35
CA VAL A 245 -17.17 -2.98 -1.95
C VAL A 245 -18.39 -2.73 -1.07
N ASN A 246 -18.18 -2.20 0.14
CA ASN A 246 -19.26 -1.75 1.01
C ASN A 246 -19.22 -0.23 1.19
N ASP A 247 -19.96 0.29 2.18
CA ASP A 247 -20.09 1.73 2.33
C ASP A 247 -18.77 2.47 2.57
N ASN A 248 -17.79 1.80 3.20
CA ASN A 248 -16.58 2.44 3.73
C ASN A 248 -15.26 1.80 3.28
N VAL A 249 -15.27 0.57 2.74
CA VAL A 249 -14.05 -0.17 2.39
C VAL A 249 -14.19 -1.02 1.13
N VAL A 250 -13.05 -1.21 0.45
CA VAL A 250 -12.86 -2.26 -0.54
C VAL A 250 -12.26 -3.48 0.18
N GLY A 251 -13.03 -4.56 0.23
CA GLY A 251 -12.63 -5.84 0.81
C GLY A 251 -12.32 -6.89 -0.24
N VAL A 252 -11.52 -7.88 0.13
CA VAL A 252 -11.31 -9.11 -0.64
C VAL A 252 -12.04 -10.23 0.10
N ASN A 253 -12.89 -10.97 -0.62
CA ASN A 253 -13.43 -12.24 -0.16
C ASN A 253 -12.29 -13.26 -0.16
N HIS A 254 -11.71 -13.48 1.02
CA HIS A 254 -10.45 -14.18 1.20
C HIS A 254 -10.59 -15.70 1.36
N GLY A 255 -11.83 -16.21 1.47
CA GLY A 255 -12.09 -17.64 1.70
C GLY A 255 -11.23 -18.19 2.84
N THR A 256 -10.69 -19.41 2.69
CA THR A 256 -9.75 -20.03 3.64
C THR A 256 -8.28 -19.91 3.23
N SER A 257 -8.00 -19.49 1.99
CA SER A 257 -6.64 -19.43 1.43
C SER A 257 -5.87 -18.20 1.86
N LEU A 258 -6.55 -17.17 2.34
CA LEU A 258 -5.98 -15.92 2.82
C LEU A 258 -6.46 -15.66 4.25
N THR A 259 -5.59 -15.10 5.09
CA THR A 259 -5.87 -14.78 6.50
C THR A 259 -5.45 -13.34 6.80
N MET A 260 -6.01 -12.77 7.86
CA MET A 260 -5.60 -11.47 8.37
C MET A 260 -4.62 -11.67 9.52
N ALA A 261 -3.36 -11.30 9.33
CA ALA A 261 -2.32 -11.37 10.35
C ALA A 261 -1.67 -9.99 10.50
N ASN A 262 -1.60 -9.47 11.73
CA ASN A 262 -0.99 -8.16 12.04
C ASN A 262 -1.51 -7.00 11.17
N GLY A 263 -2.80 -7.02 10.81
CA GLY A 263 -3.42 -6.00 9.96
C GLY A 263 -3.07 -6.11 8.46
N LYS A 264 -2.40 -7.19 8.04
CA LYS A 264 -2.10 -7.49 6.63
C LYS A 264 -2.90 -8.69 6.17
N LEU A 265 -3.26 -8.68 4.89
CA LEU A 265 -3.81 -9.85 4.20
C LEU A 265 -2.63 -10.73 3.75
N GLU A 266 -2.56 -11.95 4.27
CA GLU A 266 -1.46 -12.90 4.02
C GLU A 266 -2.04 -14.24 3.54
N VAL A 267 -1.22 -15.06 2.88
CA VAL A 267 -1.60 -16.43 2.53
C VAL A 267 -1.73 -17.25 3.81
N ALA A 268 -2.87 -17.93 3.99
CA ALA A 268 -3.11 -18.70 5.21
C ALA A 268 -2.06 -19.81 5.36
N PRO A 269 -1.56 -20.06 6.58
CA PRO A 269 -0.64 -21.16 6.82
C PRO A 269 -1.24 -22.48 6.31
N ASN A 270 -0.52 -23.16 5.42
CA ASN A 270 -0.91 -24.38 4.71
C ASN A 270 -1.90 -24.22 3.54
N ALA A 271 -2.26 -23.00 3.11
CA ALA A 271 -3.05 -22.81 1.90
C ALA A 271 -2.31 -23.31 0.66
N GLY A 272 -2.99 -24.07 -0.19
CA GLY A 272 -2.42 -24.66 -1.41
C GLY A 272 -1.63 -25.96 -1.21
N ILE A 273 -1.51 -26.46 0.03
CA ILE A 273 -0.91 -27.79 0.28
C ILE A 273 -2.03 -28.84 0.32
N PRO A 274 -2.05 -29.81 -0.61
CA PRO A 274 -3.10 -30.83 -0.63
C PRO A 274 -3.02 -31.76 0.59
N SER A 275 -4.18 -32.15 1.11
CA SER A 275 -4.29 -33.20 2.14
C SER A 275 -3.73 -34.52 1.59
N GLY A 276 -3.06 -35.29 2.45
CA GLY A 276 -2.38 -36.53 2.09
C GLY A 276 -0.93 -36.35 1.64
N LEU A 277 -0.44 -35.12 1.44
CA LEU A 277 0.96 -34.88 1.13
C LEU A 277 1.86 -35.24 2.32
N ILE A 278 2.89 -36.05 2.07
CA ILE A 278 3.84 -36.54 3.09
C ILE A 278 5.18 -35.84 2.90
N VAL A 279 5.74 -35.32 4.00
CA VAL A 279 7.07 -34.70 4.02
C VAL A 279 7.95 -35.32 5.10
N MET A 280 9.26 -35.27 4.87
CA MET A 280 10.25 -35.54 5.90
C MET A 280 10.39 -34.32 6.82
N PHE A 281 10.35 -34.54 8.13
CA PHE A 281 10.28 -33.52 9.15
C PHE A 281 11.33 -33.76 10.23
N SER A 282 12.08 -32.72 10.57
CA SER A 282 13.18 -32.74 11.56
C SER A 282 12.86 -32.02 12.87
N GLY A 283 11.66 -31.43 13.00
CA GLY A 283 11.27 -30.68 14.20
C GLY A 283 10.75 -31.56 15.34
N ALA A 284 10.78 -31.02 16.56
CA ALA A 284 10.29 -31.71 17.75
C ALA A 284 8.77 -31.62 17.92
N VAL A 285 8.12 -30.61 17.33
CA VAL A 285 6.68 -30.34 17.47
C VAL A 285 6.03 -30.33 16.09
N ILE A 286 5.06 -31.21 15.87
CA ILE A 286 4.34 -31.30 14.60
C ILE A 286 3.51 -30.01 14.39
N PRO A 287 3.66 -29.31 13.25
CA PRO A 287 2.91 -28.09 13.00
C PRO A 287 1.40 -28.32 12.95
N ALA A 288 0.62 -27.28 13.30
CA ALA A 288 -0.84 -27.33 13.19
C ALA A 288 -1.27 -27.65 11.74
N GLY A 289 -2.24 -28.56 11.61
CA GLY A 289 -2.72 -29.04 10.30
C GLY A 289 -1.90 -30.20 9.71
N TRP A 290 -0.93 -30.74 10.43
CA TRP A 290 -0.14 -31.92 10.08
C TRP A 290 -0.28 -32.99 11.17
N ALA A 291 -0.02 -34.25 10.81
CA ALA A 291 0.01 -35.38 11.76
C ALA A 291 1.13 -36.36 11.41
N LEU A 292 1.57 -37.15 12.39
CA LEU A 292 2.56 -38.20 12.18
C LEU A 292 1.97 -39.34 11.32
N CYS A 293 2.79 -39.87 10.41
CA CYS A 293 2.48 -41.09 9.67
C CYS A 293 2.75 -42.33 10.54
N ASP A 294 1.89 -42.57 11.52
CA ASP A 294 2.02 -43.63 12.54
C ASP A 294 0.92 -44.71 12.47
N GLY A 295 0.08 -44.70 11.43
CA GLY A 295 -1.04 -45.62 11.29
C GLY A 295 -2.35 -45.15 11.94
N THR A 296 -2.31 -44.11 12.78
CA THR A 296 -3.51 -43.63 13.46
C THR A 296 -4.42 -42.87 12.50
N GLY A 297 -5.74 -42.92 12.71
CA GLY A 297 -6.71 -42.17 11.90
C GLY A 297 -6.68 -42.46 10.40
N GLY A 298 -6.32 -43.68 9.99
CA GLY A 298 -6.28 -44.10 8.59
C GLY A 298 -5.04 -43.65 7.81
N ARG A 299 -4.09 -42.96 8.45
CA ARG A 299 -2.82 -42.55 7.84
C ARG A 299 -1.90 -43.76 7.61
N PRO A 300 -0.97 -43.72 6.65
CA PRO A 300 0.09 -44.72 6.55
C PRO A 300 0.95 -44.75 7.82
N ASP A 301 1.39 -45.93 8.24
CA ASP A 301 2.46 -46.08 9.24
C ASP A 301 3.80 -46.21 8.50
N LEU A 302 4.58 -45.13 8.49
CA LEU A 302 5.88 -45.04 7.80
C LEU A 302 7.06 -45.13 8.77
N ARG A 303 6.81 -45.32 10.06
CA ARG A 303 7.88 -45.44 11.05
C ARG A 303 8.71 -46.68 10.75
N ASN A 304 10.04 -46.52 10.81
CA ASN A 304 11.01 -47.59 10.59
C ASN A 304 10.89 -48.30 9.22
N ARG A 305 10.43 -47.58 8.19
CA ARG A 305 10.26 -48.11 6.83
C ARG A 305 11.01 -47.25 5.83
N PHE A 306 11.53 -47.91 4.80
CA PHE A 306 12.06 -47.22 3.63
C PHE A 306 10.91 -46.90 2.66
N ILE A 307 11.01 -45.77 1.97
CA ILE A 307 10.00 -45.34 1.00
C ILE A 307 10.36 -45.88 -0.38
N LEU A 308 9.46 -46.68 -0.95
CA LEU A 308 9.60 -47.24 -2.28
C LEU A 308 8.60 -46.54 -3.22
N GLY A 309 9.09 -46.06 -4.37
CA GLY A 309 8.22 -45.52 -5.42
C GLY A 309 7.39 -46.62 -6.09
N GLY A 310 6.12 -46.36 -6.33
CA GLY A 310 5.19 -47.29 -6.97
C GLY A 310 4.10 -46.55 -7.75
N ASN A 311 3.15 -47.30 -8.29
CA ASN A 311 2.00 -46.77 -9.02
C ASN A 311 0.83 -46.41 -8.08
N LEU A 312 -0.14 -45.63 -8.57
CA LEU A 312 -1.30 -45.21 -7.78
C LEU A 312 -2.12 -46.39 -7.22
N SER A 313 -2.16 -47.52 -7.93
CA SER A 313 -2.84 -48.74 -7.48
C SER A 313 -2.13 -49.47 -6.34
N GLU A 314 -0.86 -49.16 -6.10
CA GLU A 314 -0.01 -49.80 -5.09
C GLU A 314 0.13 -48.95 -3.82
N VAL A 315 -0.52 -47.77 -3.78
CA VAL A 315 -0.50 -46.87 -2.63
C VAL A 315 -1.03 -47.60 -1.40
N SER A 316 -0.33 -47.44 -0.27
CA SER A 316 -0.54 -48.18 1.00
C SER A 316 0.01 -49.61 1.04
N GLY A 317 0.55 -50.12 -0.06
CA GLY A 317 1.32 -51.35 -0.06
C GLY A 317 2.55 -51.27 0.86
N ARG A 318 2.80 -52.31 1.64
CA ARG A 318 3.93 -52.37 2.58
C ARG A 318 4.33 -53.82 2.88
N SER A 319 5.62 -54.02 3.17
CA SER A 319 6.10 -55.24 3.81
C SER A 319 5.51 -55.38 5.23
N SER A 320 5.36 -56.60 5.73
CA SER A 320 5.04 -56.84 7.14
C SER A 320 6.19 -56.38 8.05
N GLU A 321 7.43 -56.63 7.64
CA GLU A 321 8.65 -56.31 8.39
C GLU A 321 8.96 -54.80 8.41
N VAL A 322 9.57 -54.38 9.51
CA VAL A 322 10.07 -53.02 9.77
C VAL A 322 11.51 -53.12 10.28
N VAL A 323 12.25 -52.01 10.18
CA VAL A 323 13.58 -51.93 10.79
C VAL A 323 13.45 -51.80 12.31
N ASP A 324 14.01 -52.73 13.06
CA ASP A 324 13.88 -52.75 14.53
C ASP A 324 15.11 -52.16 15.24
N GLY A 325 15.02 -51.94 16.55
CA GLY A 325 16.12 -51.47 17.41
C GLY A 325 15.97 -50.04 17.91
N ALA A 326 16.93 -49.61 18.73
CA ALA A 326 17.01 -48.24 19.25
C ALA A 326 17.38 -47.23 18.15
N ALA A 327 17.14 -45.94 18.38
CA ALA A 327 17.35 -44.87 17.39
C ALA A 327 18.76 -44.90 16.76
N ASN A 328 19.80 -45.16 17.55
CA ASN A 328 21.20 -45.18 17.10
C ASN A 328 21.73 -46.58 16.76
N ASN A 329 20.88 -47.61 16.82
CA ASN A 329 21.28 -49.00 16.56
C ASN A 329 20.14 -49.77 15.92
N LYS A 330 19.69 -49.29 14.76
CA LYS A 330 18.66 -49.95 13.95
C LYS A 330 19.25 -51.11 13.14
N SER A 331 18.49 -52.19 13.04
CA SER A 331 18.88 -53.38 12.27
C SER A 331 17.69 -54.02 11.55
N SER A 332 17.95 -54.58 10.39
CA SER A 332 17.02 -55.40 9.61
C SER A 332 17.78 -56.64 9.18
N THR A 333 17.42 -57.77 9.75
CA THR A 333 18.18 -59.01 9.60
C THR A 333 17.52 -59.90 8.58
N VAL A 334 18.24 -60.19 7.49
CA VAL A 334 17.79 -61.13 6.46
C VAL A 334 18.59 -62.41 6.59
N ASN A 335 17.90 -63.54 6.65
CA ASN A 335 18.50 -64.86 6.65
C ASN A 335 18.57 -65.40 5.22
N THR A 336 19.71 -65.97 4.85
CA THR A 336 19.82 -66.70 3.58
C THR A 336 19.05 -68.01 3.66
N SER A 337 18.71 -68.60 2.52
CA SER A 337 18.27 -69.98 2.48
C SER A 337 19.37 -70.90 3.03
N SER A 338 18.97 -71.98 3.72
CA SER A 338 19.89 -73.01 4.16
C SER A 338 20.41 -73.77 2.94
N SER A 339 21.73 -73.87 2.82
CA SER A 339 22.37 -74.64 1.76
C SER A 339 23.50 -75.48 2.31
N GLN A 340 23.68 -76.68 1.76
CA GLN A 340 24.80 -77.54 2.09
C GLN A 340 25.94 -77.26 1.10
N PRO A 341 27.02 -76.60 1.52
CA PRO A 341 28.16 -76.35 0.64
C PRO A 341 28.88 -77.67 0.34
N SER A 342 29.37 -77.82 -0.89
CA SER A 342 30.20 -78.95 -1.27
C SER A 342 31.64 -78.71 -0.82
N ILE A 343 32.21 -79.66 -0.07
CA ILE A 343 33.64 -79.65 0.25
C ILE A 343 34.33 -80.66 -0.66
N ARG A 344 35.30 -80.19 -1.46
CA ARG A 344 36.15 -81.07 -2.27
C ARG A 344 37.49 -81.22 -1.59
N VAL A 345 37.78 -82.43 -1.12
CA VAL A 345 39.11 -82.81 -0.62
C VAL A 345 39.81 -83.61 -1.71
N THR A 346 40.97 -83.13 -2.14
CA THR A 346 41.84 -83.85 -3.08
C THR A 346 43.12 -84.24 -2.36
N VAL A 347 43.35 -85.54 -2.23
CA VAL A 347 44.64 -86.08 -1.79
C VAL A 347 45.37 -86.57 -3.04
N ASN A 348 46.40 -85.85 -3.44
CA ASN A 348 47.15 -86.20 -4.64
C ASN A 348 47.98 -87.48 -4.40
N PRO A 349 48.24 -88.29 -5.46
CA PRO A 349 49.10 -89.46 -5.36
C PRO A 349 50.49 -89.10 -4.86
N HIS A 350 51.02 -89.93 -3.96
CA HIS A 350 52.34 -89.78 -3.37
C HIS A 350 53.17 -91.05 -3.57
N THR A 351 54.41 -90.88 -4.04
CA THR A 351 55.40 -91.96 -4.13
C THR A 351 56.31 -91.89 -2.91
N LEU A 352 56.41 -93.00 -2.16
CA LEU A 352 57.30 -93.07 -1.00
C LEU A 352 58.76 -92.94 -1.43
N THR A 353 59.51 -92.08 -0.74
CA THR A 353 60.97 -91.95 -0.88
C THR A 353 61.68 -92.73 0.23
N GLY A 354 62.97 -93.01 0.07
CA GLY A 354 63.76 -93.70 1.10
C GLY A 354 63.76 -92.99 2.47
N SER A 355 63.59 -91.66 2.50
CA SER A 355 63.45 -90.88 3.73
C SER A 355 62.13 -91.10 4.48
N GLN A 356 61.11 -91.63 3.80
CA GLN A 356 59.78 -91.87 4.33
C GLN A 356 59.56 -93.32 4.75
N ILE A 357 60.56 -94.19 4.58
CA ILE A 357 60.54 -95.58 5.04
C ILE A 357 61.34 -95.62 6.36
N PRO A 358 60.73 -95.98 7.49
CA PRO A 358 61.46 -96.15 8.74
C PRO A 358 62.62 -97.13 8.60
N GLY A 359 63.69 -96.92 9.37
CA GLY A 359 64.84 -97.82 9.40
C GLY A 359 64.41 -99.25 9.69
N HIS A 360 64.83 -100.19 8.84
CA HIS A 360 64.51 -101.61 8.95
C HIS A 360 65.75 -102.46 8.62
N ASN A 361 65.78 -103.69 9.13
CA ASN A 361 66.89 -104.65 8.92
C ASN A 361 66.40 -105.86 8.11
N HIS A 362 67.27 -106.41 7.27
CA HIS A 362 67.00 -107.67 6.59
C HIS A 362 67.53 -108.84 7.44
N LEU A 363 66.66 -109.81 7.77
CA LEU A 363 67.03 -111.06 8.43
C LEU A 363 67.12 -112.16 7.37
N GLY A 364 68.28 -112.32 6.72
CA GLY A 364 68.47 -113.38 5.72
C GLY A 364 69.63 -113.24 4.73
N GLY A 365 70.79 -112.74 5.15
CA GLY A 365 72.04 -112.81 4.36
C GLY A 365 72.97 -113.89 4.91
N LEU A 366 73.75 -114.56 4.04
CA LEU A 366 74.68 -115.66 4.37
C LEU A 366 75.56 -115.31 5.59
N GLN A 367 75.43 -116.08 6.67
CA GLN A 367 76.09 -115.83 7.95
C GLN A 367 77.44 -116.57 7.99
N LEU A 368 78.55 -115.83 7.89
CA LEU A 368 79.91 -116.37 8.03
C LEU A 368 80.43 -116.06 9.44
N THR A 369 80.73 -117.09 10.24
CA THR A 369 81.35 -116.95 11.57
C THR A 369 82.80 -117.42 11.55
N ASN A 370 83.70 -116.57 12.07
CA ASN A 370 85.14 -116.76 12.02
C ASN A 370 85.65 -117.19 13.41
N TYR A 371 85.81 -118.49 13.65
CA TYR A 371 86.37 -119.01 14.90
C TYR A 371 87.31 -120.18 14.61
N TYR A 372 88.62 -119.95 14.81
CA TYR A 372 89.76 -120.86 14.63
C TYR A 372 90.30 -121.15 13.22
N ASN A 373 90.45 -120.08 12.43
CA ASN A 373 91.45 -119.93 11.35
C ASN A 373 91.36 -120.86 10.13
N TRP A 374 90.27 -121.58 9.96
CA TRP A 374 89.89 -122.22 8.70
C TRP A 374 88.43 -121.83 8.43
N GLY A 375 88.22 -120.89 7.49
CA GLY A 375 86.90 -120.37 7.16
C GLY A 375 86.09 -121.39 6.38
N ASP A 376 85.50 -122.35 7.08
CA ASP A 376 84.57 -123.30 6.50
C ASP A 376 83.14 -122.75 6.57
N LEU A 377 82.47 -122.73 5.41
CA LEU A 377 81.03 -122.56 5.29
C LEU A 377 80.34 -123.61 6.18
N MET A 378 79.27 -123.24 6.89
CA MET A 378 78.51 -124.16 7.74
C MET A 378 78.14 -125.44 6.97
N SER A 379 78.92 -126.50 7.17
CA SER A 379 78.59 -127.83 6.69
C SER A 379 77.46 -128.35 7.56
N TYR A 380 76.29 -128.50 6.94
CA TYR A 380 75.21 -129.29 7.52
C TYR A 380 75.66 -130.75 7.61
N TYR A 381 76.19 -131.15 8.78
CA TYR A 381 76.65 -132.51 9.06
C TYR A 381 75.44 -133.46 9.22
N GLY A 382 74.87 -133.89 8.10
CA GLY A 382 74.11 -135.15 8.05
C GLY A 382 75.08 -136.32 8.09
N SER A 383 75.08 -137.09 9.18
CA SER A 383 75.98 -138.23 9.35
C SER A 383 75.72 -139.33 8.32
N VAL A 384 76.64 -139.55 7.39
CA VAL A 384 76.75 -140.83 6.67
C VAL A 384 77.92 -141.59 7.30
N ARG A 385 77.63 -142.65 8.08
CA ARG A 385 78.67 -143.49 8.69
C ARG A 385 79.33 -144.36 7.61
N TYR A 386 80.59 -144.03 7.31
CA TYR A 386 81.71 -144.83 6.79
C TYR A 386 81.42 -146.19 6.10
N GLY A 387 81.72 -146.30 4.81
CA GLY A 387 81.77 -147.58 4.08
C GLY A 387 81.95 -147.51 2.55
N LYS A 388 83.12 -147.03 2.08
CA LYS A 388 83.67 -146.97 0.70
C LYS A 388 83.54 -145.64 -0.09
N PRO A 389 84.61 -145.23 -0.83
CA PRO A 389 84.86 -143.83 -1.15
C PRO A 389 84.33 -143.33 -2.51
N SER A 390 84.17 -142.00 -2.53
CA SER A 390 84.29 -141.05 -3.64
C SER A 390 83.16 -140.98 -4.68
N GLY A 391 81.99 -140.52 -4.25
CA GLY A 391 81.15 -139.63 -5.05
C GLY A 391 81.47 -138.17 -4.67
N LYS A 392 81.90 -137.35 -5.64
CA LYS A 392 82.30 -135.96 -5.43
C LYS A 392 81.10 -135.10 -4.98
N THR A 393 81.24 -134.43 -3.85
CA THR A 393 80.34 -133.35 -3.38
C THR A 393 80.87 -132.01 -3.90
N ASN A 394 80.05 -131.27 -4.65
CA ASN A 394 80.38 -129.92 -5.09
C ASN A 394 80.19 -128.95 -3.92
N VAL A 395 81.29 -128.42 -3.39
CA VAL A 395 81.32 -127.36 -2.38
C VAL A 395 81.53 -126.03 -3.11
N ILE A 396 80.67 -125.04 -2.84
CA ILE A 396 80.85 -123.65 -3.31
C ILE A 396 82.01 -123.05 -2.51
N ASN A 397 83.20 -122.97 -3.11
CA ASN A 397 84.39 -122.45 -2.44
C ASN A 397 84.55 -120.96 -2.77
N ALA A 398 84.54 -120.09 -1.75
CA ALA A 398 84.68 -118.64 -1.87
C ALA A 398 86.12 -118.15 -1.57
N ASN A 399 87.09 -119.06 -1.53
CA ASN A 399 88.50 -118.71 -1.52
C ASN A 399 89.06 -118.97 -2.92
N GLY A 400 89.71 -117.96 -3.51
CA GLY A 400 90.30 -117.99 -4.84
C GLY A 400 91.33 -119.09 -5.02
N HIS A 401 90.86 -120.32 -5.22
CA HIS A 401 91.62 -121.39 -5.81
C HIS A 401 91.54 -121.21 -7.33
N ASN A 402 92.71 -121.17 -7.96
CA ASN A 402 92.86 -121.03 -9.41
C ASN A 402 92.52 -122.36 -10.10
N ASP A 403 91.23 -122.68 -10.18
CA ASP A 403 90.71 -123.82 -10.94
C ASP A 403 89.68 -123.40 -12.00
N GLY A 404 89.93 -122.30 -12.71
CA GLY A 404 89.40 -122.03 -14.07
C GLY A 404 87.87 -122.00 -14.26
N LEU A 405 87.07 -122.12 -13.19
CA LEU A 405 85.61 -122.18 -13.19
C LEU A 405 85.06 -121.17 -12.17
N SER A 406 85.20 -119.88 -12.48
CA SER A 406 84.71 -118.78 -11.65
C SER A 406 83.26 -118.42 -11.98
N THR A 407 82.28 -119.02 -11.30
CA THR A 407 80.90 -118.50 -11.23
C THR A 407 80.45 -118.41 -9.77
N SER A 408 80.90 -117.38 -9.06
CA SER A 408 80.40 -117.06 -7.71
C SER A 408 78.95 -116.56 -7.80
N VAL A 409 78.01 -117.29 -7.22
CA VAL A 409 76.60 -116.87 -7.09
C VAL A 409 76.38 -116.35 -5.66
N LEU A 410 76.18 -115.04 -5.50
CA LEU A 410 75.81 -114.42 -4.23
C LEU A 410 74.29 -114.43 -4.04
N SER A 411 73.81 -114.62 -2.81
CA SER A 411 72.39 -114.48 -2.46
C SER A 411 71.99 -113.00 -2.48
N TYR A 412 70.97 -112.64 -3.27
CA TYR A 412 70.40 -111.29 -3.31
C TYR A 412 68.92 -111.33 -2.93
N THR A 413 68.45 -110.30 -2.23
CA THR A 413 67.02 -110.02 -2.11
C THR A 413 66.51 -109.42 -3.43
N SER A 414 65.32 -109.81 -3.88
CA SER A 414 64.66 -109.18 -5.02
C SER A 414 63.91 -107.92 -4.59
N THR A 415 63.90 -106.90 -5.44
CA THR A 415 63.00 -105.75 -5.28
C THR A 415 61.55 -106.22 -5.30
N THR A 416 60.72 -105.72 -4.40
CA THR A 416 59.26 -105.93 -4.39
C THR A 416 58.56 -104.58 -4.30
N GLY A 417 57.43 -104.44 -5.01
CA GLY A 417 56.76 -103.16 -5.27
C GLY A 417 57.34 -102.44 -6.49
N GLY A 418 56.52 -101.66 -7.21
CA GLY A 418 56.93 -100.99 -8.45
C GLY A 418 57.12 -99.47 -8.34
N GLY A 419 57.24 -98.93 -7.11
CA GLY A 419 57.46 -97.51 -6.87
C GLY A 419 56.31 -96.59 -7.32
N GLN A 420 55.13 -97.15 -7.60
CA GLN A 420 53.99 -96.38 -8.06
C GLN A 420 53.47 -95.46 -6.95
N ALA A 421 53.06 -94.25 -7.34
CA ALA A 421 52.35 -93.36 -6.44
C ALA A 421 51.03 -94.01 -6.00
N HIS A 422 50.67 -93.83 -4.74
CA HIS A 422 49.34 -94.19 -4.24
C HIS A 422 48.69 -92.97 -3.60
N SER A 423 47.36 -92.94 -3.58
CA SER A 423 46.60 -91.89 -2.90
C SER A 423 45.66 -92.52 -1.89
N HIS A 424 45.24 -91.73 -0.92
CA HIS A 424 44.19 -92.07 0.02
C HIS A 424 42.94 -91.23 -0.29
N GLY A 425 41.75 -91.74 0.04
CA GLY A 425 40.57 -90.90 0.04
C GLY A 425 40.61 -89.94 1.24
N GLY A 426 40.31 -88.67 1.01
CA GLY A 426 39.97 -87.72 2.07
C GLY A 426 38.50 -87.35 1.94
N SER A 427 37.75 -87.32 3.05
CA SER A 427 36.38 -86.83 3.09
C SER A 427 36.24 -85.75 4.16
N ALA A 428 35.35 -84.80 3.90
CA ALA A 428 34.93 -83.78 4.84
C ALA A 428 33.44 -83.49 4.60
N GLU A 429 32.69 -83.29 5.68
CA GLU A 429 31.26 -83.00 5.63
C GLU A 429 30.98 -81.71 6.40
N GLN A 430 30.06 -80.90 5.85
CA GLN A 430 29.47 -79.78 6.55
C GLN A 430 27.97 -79.86 6.38
N SER A 431 27.23 -79.68 7.47
CA SER A 431 25.77 -79.65 7.45
C SER A 431 25.26 -78.37 6.76
N ALA A 432 24.06 -78.46 6.20
CA ALA A 432 23.38 -77.30 5.66
C ALA A 432 23.22 -76.22 6.74
N HIS A 433 23.57 -74.98 6.40
CA HIS A 433 23.39 -73.85 7.30
C HIS A 433 22.99 -72.61 6.50
N SER A 434 22.50 -71.60 7.21
CA SER A 434 22.18 -70.28 6.69
C SER A 434 23.07 -69.24 7.34
N HIS A 435 23.15 -68.08 6.69
CA HIS A 435 23.78 -66.89 7.24
C HIS A 435 22.72 -65.84 7.55
N SER A 436 23.08 -64.93 8.45
CA SER A 436 22.24 -63.81 8.88
C SER A 436 23.01 -62.53 8.65
N VAL A 437 22.41 -61.57 7.95
CA VAL A 437 23.07 -60.31 7.59
C VAL A 437 22.17 -59.13 7.92
N ASN A 438 22.72 -58.12 8.59
CA ASN A 438 22.05 -56.83 8.76
C ASN A 438 22.16 -56.02 7.47
N THR A 439 21.02 -55.59 6.91
CA THR A 439 20.93 -54.89 5.62
C THR A 439 20.68 -53.39 5.74
N VAL A 440 20.71 -52.83 6.96
CA VAL A 440 20.47 -51.40 7.18
C VAL A 440 21.69 -50.56 6.76
N PRO A 441 21.55 -49.62 5.80
CA PRO A 441 22.63 -48.68 5.46
C PRO A 441 22.79 -47.60 6.54
N PRO A 442 23.90 -46.83 6.57
CA PRO A 442 24.00 -45.64 7.43
C PRO A 442 22.81 -44.70 7.24
N TYR A 443 22.24 -44.19 8.33
CA TYR A 443 20.96 -43.46 8.28
C TYR A 443 20.92 -42.26 9.23
N TYR A 444 20.03 -41.31 8.92
CA TYR A 444 19.59 -40.23 9.80
C TYR A 444 18.07 -40.28 9.89
N ILE A 445 17.51 -40.18 11.09
CA ILE A 445 16.06 -40.37 11.30
C ILE A 445 15.35 -39.02 11.16
N LEU A 446 14.43 -38.95 10.19
CA LEU A 446 13.42 -37.91 10.06
C LEU A 446 12.04 -38.52 10.32
N ALA A 447 11.14 -37.75 10.91
CA ALA A 447 9.74 -38.15 11.00
C ALA A 447 9.06 -37.95 9.63
N PHE A 448 8.11 -38.82 9.29
CA PHE A 448 7.20 -38.56 8.19
C PHE A 448 5.90 -37.98 8.74
N ILE A 449 5.55 -36.77 8.31
CA ILE A 449 4.28 -36.13 8.66
C ILE A 449 3.43 -35.93 7.42
N MET A 450 2.13 -36.05 7.57
CA MET A 450 1.13 -35.91 6.52
C MET A 450 0.28 -34.67 6.76
N LYS A 451 0.03 -33.91 5.69
CA LYS A 451 -0.94 -32.80 5.72
C LYS A 451 -2.34 -33.37 5.91
N LEU A 452 -3.02 -32.92 6.97
CA LEU A 452 -4.40 -33.29 7.29
C LEU A 452 -5.40 -32.66 6.31
#